data_AF-A0A426SH87-F1
#
_entry.id   AF-A0A426SH87-F1
#
_cell.length_a   1.000
_cell.length_b   1.000
_cell.length_c   1.000
_cell.angle_alpha   90.00
_cell.angle_beta   90.00
_cell.angle_gamma   90.00
#
_symmetry.space_group_name_H-M   'P 1'
#
loop_
_entity.id
_entity.type
_entity.pdbx_description
1 polymer ?
#
loop_
_entity_poly.entity_id
_entity_poly.type
_entity_poly.pdbx_seq_one_letter_code
_entity_poly.pdbx_strand_id
1 'polypeptide(L)'
;MSVHDTQNPETREDALAAAVDAVRGGGLIVLPTDTVYGIGADAFTPQAVQDLLEAKGRGRDTPPPVLIGDHAVLMALATDLPEYVEDLAEALWPGALTIILTAQPSLTWDLGETRGTVALRMPEDETALELLRRTGPLAVSSANRHGKPAATSVIDAATQLGDAVEVYLDGGAARIGASSTILDATVTPAEIVREGAITKQQIIDVVGDIFTAPEPEPSQQEAEDAAGAQGEDGESGTSTESAEGASDAAPDGEADGDAPSVLDLPSEPELESVPQGPAETPLAAPGEDAAAPSDVASSTSDPSTAEASTAGSSDSGSPTSEPSTSGSTTAAPEDRPDDGPARPEHMPG
;
A
#
# COMPACT_ATOMS: atom_id res chain seq x y z
N MET A 1 -21.05 -6.62 4.03
CA MET A 1 -19.93 -7.06 4.87
C MET A 1 -19.88 -8.59 4.92
N SER A 2 -18.74 -9.16 4.51
CA SER A 2 -18.43 -10.59 4.61
C SER A 2 -16.97 -10.79 5.02
N VAL A 3 -16.66 -11.87 5.74
CA VAL A 3 -15.30 -12.21 6.18
C VAL A 3 -14.91 -13.54 5.55
N HIS A 4 -13.73 -13.61 4.94
CA HIS A 4 -13.26 -14.78 4.21
C HIS A 4 -11.87 -15.19 4.70
N ASP A 5 -11.71 -16.47 5.04
CA ASP A 5 -10.43 -17.04 5.46
C ASP A 5 -9.52 -17.28 4.25
N THR A 6 -8.34 -16.66 4.28
CA THR A 6 -7.29 -16.80 3.26
C THR A 6 -6.14 -17.70 3.70
N GLN A 7 -6.14 -18.15 4.96
CA GLN A 7 -5.16 -19.10 5.50
C GLN A 7 -5.47 -20.54 5.07
N ASN A 8 -6.74 -20.85 4.86
CA ASN A 8 -7.17 -22.16 4.34
C ASN A 8 -7.04 -22.22 2.81
N PRO A 9 -6.15 -23.09 2.26
CA PRO A 9 -5.97 -23.21 0.81
C PRO A 9 -7.24 -23.62 0.04
N GLU A 10 -8.17 -24.34 0.68
CA GLU A 10 -9.41 -24.80 0.03
C GLU A 10 -10.41 -23.66 -0.22
N THR A 11 -10.37 -22.60 0.59
CA THR A 11 -11.29 -21.45 0.51
C THR A 11 -10.62 -20.18 -0.02
N ARG A 12 -9.28 -20.16 -0.09
CA ARG A 12 -8.49 -18.99 -0.50
C ARG A 12 -8.87 -18.46 -1.88
N GLU A 13 -9.15 -19.35 -2.84
CA GLU A 13 -9.55 -18.93 -4.20
C GLU A 13 -10.89 -18.19 -4.18
N ASP A 14 -11.89 -18.70 -3.45
CA ASP A 14 -13.20 -18.07 -3.32
C ASP A 14 -13.09 -16.72 -2.58
N ALA A 15 -12.24 -16.64 -1.56
CA ALA A 15 -11.95 -15.41 -0.82
C ALA A 15 -11.36 -14.33 -1.73
N LEU A 16 -10.38 -14.70 -2.56
CA LEU A 16 -9.77 -13.79 -3.54
C LEU A 16 -10.76 -13.39 -4.63
N ALA A 17 -11.58 -14.32 -5.13
CA ALA A 17 -12.61 -14.02 -6.11
C ALA A 17 -13.61 -12.99 -5.57
N ALA A 18 -14.09 -13.17 -4.33
CA ALA A 18 -14.98 -12.21 -3.67
C ALA A 18 -14.35 -10.82 -3.53
N ALA A 19 -13.07 -10.74 -3.14
CA ALA A 19 -12.36 -9.47 -3.05
C ALA A 19 -12.16 -8.80 -4.42
N VAL A 20 -11.82 -9.57 -5.46
CA VAL A 20 -11.69 -9.05 -6.83
C VAL A 20 -13.02 -8.48 -7.33
N ASP A 21 -14.13 -9.18 -7.11
CA ASP A 21 -15.45 -8.72 -7.51
C ASP A 21 -15.86 -7.45 -6.76
N ALA A 22 -15.59 -7.37 -5.46
CA ALA A 22 -15.84 -6.17 -4.66
C ALA A 22 -15.03 -4.97 -5.20
N VAL A 23 -13.72 -5.13 -5.42
CA VAL A 23 -12.88 -4.05 -5.97
C VAL A 23 -13.36 -3.59 -7.34
N ARG A 24 -13.69 -4.53 -8.24
CA ARG A 24 -14.20 -4.21 -9.58
C ARG A 24 -15.59 -3.55 -9.55
N GLY A 25 -16.37 -3.83 -8.51
CA GLY A 25 -17.64 -3.15 -8.22
C GLY A 25 -17.48 -1.75 -7.63
N GLY A 26 -16.24 -1.30 -7.36
CA GLY A 26 -15.95 -0.04 -6.66
C GLY A 26 -16.08 -0.14 -5.14
N GLY A 27 -16.27 -1.34 -4.59
CA GLY A 27 -16.37 -1.60 -3.17
C GLY A 27 -15.03 -1.56 -2.45
N LEU A 28 -15.08 -1.28 -1.15
CA LEU A 28 -13.91 -1.30 -0.27
C LEU A 28 -13.66 -2.71 0.25
N ILE A 29 -12.39 -3.06 0.35
CA ILE A 29 -11.93 -4.32 0.93
C ILE A 29 -10.98 -4.07 2.10
N VAL A 30 -10.87 -5.06 2.98
CA VAL A 30 -9.78 -5.14 3.96
C VAL A 30 -8.90 -6.33 3.59
N LEU A 31 -7.60 -6.09 3.52
CA LEU A 31 -6.59 -7.08 3.14
C LEU A 31 -5.45 -7.17 4.18
N PRO A 32 -4.91 -8.37 4.46
CA PRO A 32 -3.71 -8.52 5.27
C PRO A 32 -2.49 -7.95 4.54
N THR A 33 -1.48 -7.51 5.30
CA THR A 33 -0.13 -7.23 4.79
C THR A 33 0.91 -7.68 5.81
N ASP A 34 2.20 -7.65 5.44
CA ASP A 34 3.32 -7.90 6.37
C ASP A 34 3.34 -6.92 7.56
N THR A 35 2.88 -5.68 7.37
CA THR A 35 2.93 -4.64 8.40
C THR A 35 1.70 -4.63 9.29
N VAL A 36 0.59 -4.12 8.75
CA VAL A 36 -0.71 -4.00 9.41
C VAL A 36 -1.81 -4.28 8.38
N TYR A 37 -3.03 -4.54 8.81
CA TYR A 37 -4.15 -4.67 7.88
C TYR A 37 -4.38 -3.36 7.13
N GLY A 38 -4.73 -3.47 5.85
CA GLY A 38 -5.09 -2.35 4.99
C GLY A 38 -6.59 -2.30 4.72
N ILE A 39 -7.15 -1.10 4.58
CA ILE A 39 -8.38 -0.87 3.83
C ILE A 39 -7.96 -0.42 2.43
N GLY A 40 -8.48 -1.10 1.41
CA GLY A 40 -8.10 -0.95 0.01
C GLY A 40 -9.28 -0.62 -0.90
N ALA A 41 -8.98 0.15 -1.94
CA ALA A 41 -9.87 0.49 -3.05
C ALA A 41 -9.09 0.45 -4.37
N ASP A 42 -9.78 0.35 -5.49
CA ASP A 42 -9.14 0.53 -6.81
C ASP A 42 -8.54 1.94 -6.92
N ALA A 43 -7.23 2.02 -7.18
CA ALA A 43 -6.50 3.29 -7.29
C ALA A 43 -6.96 4.16 -8.48
N PHE A 44 -7.59 3.56 -9.49
CA PHE A 44 -8.02 4.24 -10.71
C PHE A 44 -9.50 4.62 -10.71
N THR A 45 -10.23 4.33 -9.63
CA THR A 45 -11.64 4.68 -9.49
C THR A 45 -11.78 5.80 -8.44
N PRO A 46 -11.87 7.09 -8.84
CA PRO A 46 -11.92 8.24 -7.92
C PRO A 46 -12.97 8.11 -6.81
N GLN A 47 -14.15 7.57 -7.14
CA GLN A 47 -15.21 7.37 -6.16
C GLN A 47 -14.81 6.36 -5.08
N ALA A 48 -14.18 5.25 -5.45
CA ALA A 48 -13.74 4.23 -4.50
C ALA A 48 -12.64 4.77 -3.57
N VAL A 49 -11.75 5.62 -4.09
CA VAL A 49 -10.73 6.29 -3.26
C VAL A 49 -11.36 7.32 -2.31
N GLN A 50 -12.38 8.06 -2.77
CA GLN A 50 -13.14 8.96 -1.91
C GLN A 50 -13.84 8.20 -0.78
N ASP A 51 -14.50 7.09 -1.09
CA ASP A 51 -15.17 6.23 -0.11
C ASP A 51 -14.17 5.69 0.93
N LEU A 52 -12.95 5.33 0.50
CA LEU A 52 -11.86 4.92 1.39
C LEU A 52 -11.49 6.04 2.36
N LEU A 53 -11.30 7.26 1.89
CA LEU A 53 -10.95 8.41 2.72
C LEU A 53 -12.07 8.73 3.73
N GLU A 54 -13.33 8.65 3.30
CA GLU A 54 -14.51 8.86 4.15
C GLU A 54 -14.63 7.79 5.24
N ALA A 55 -14.46 6.51 4.89
CA ALA A 55 -14.48 5.40 5.86
C ALA A 55 -13.42 5.59 6.96
N LYS A 56 -12.30 6.22 6.61
CA LYS A 56 -11.21 6.54 7.54
C LYS A 56 -11.41 7.83 8.35
N GLY A 57 -12.34 8.69 7.93
CA GLY A 57 -12.47 10.05 8.46
C GLY A 57 -11.24 10.90 8.17
N ARG A 58 -10.61 10.72 7.01
CA ARG A 58 -9.45 11.53 6.58
C ARG A 58 -9.87 12.53 5.50
N GLY A 59 -9.25 13.71 5.54
CA GLY A 59 -9.30 14.67 4.44
C GLY A 59 -8.43 14.23 3.26
N ARG A 60 -8.52 14.97 2.15
CA ARG A 60 -7.79 14.69 0.92
C ARG A 60 -6.30 15.03 1.00
N ASP A 61 -5.88 15.75 2.04
CA ASP A 61 -4.50 16.21 2.26
C ASP A 61 -3.52 15.08 2.66
N THR A 62 -4.04 13.89 2.97
CA THR A 62 -3.23 12.71 3.30
C THR A 62 -3.57 11.58 2.33
N PRO A 63 -3.12 11.67 1.07
CA PRO A 63 -3.41 10.67 0.06
C PRO A 63 -2.91 9.28 0.49
N PRO A 64 -3.66 8.20 0.20
CA PRO A 64 -3.24 6.85 0.55
C PRO A 64 -2.09 6.40 -0.36
N PRO A 65 -1.12 5.63 0.16
CA PRO A 65 -0.20 4.88 -0.68
C PRO A 65 -0.92 3.95 -1.65
N VAL A 66 -0.30 3.64 -2.77
CA VAL A 66 -0.75 2.64 -3.73
C VAL A 66 0.12 1.39 -3.58
N LEU A 67 -0.53 0.26 -3.33
CA LEU A 67 0.14 -1.03 -3.33
C LEU A 67 0.21 -1.59 -4.74
N ILE A 68 1.33 -2.24 -5.07
CA ILE A 68 1.59 -2.86 -6.38
C ILE A 68 1.98 -4.33 -6.22
N GLY A 69 1.59 -5.17 -7.18
CA GLY A 69 1.82 -6.63 -7.14
C GLY A 69 3.04 -7.12 -7.94
N ASP A 70 3.71 -6.21 -8.65
CA ASP A 70 4.85 -6.52 -9.52
C ASP A 70 5.75 -5.28 -9.68
N HIS A 71 7.06 -5.49 -9.78
CA HIS A 71 8.05 -4.42 -9.97
C HIS A 71 7.86 -3.67 -11.29
N ALA A 72 7.39 -4.33 -12.36
CA ALA A 72 7.15 -3.67 -13.64
C ALA A 72 6.08 -2.56 -13.54
N VAL A 73 5.19 -2.64 -12.54
CA VAL A 73 4.16 -1.63 -12.29
C VAL A 73 4.78 -0.33 -11.75
N LEU A 74 5.91 -0.39 -11.04
CA LEU A 74 6.63 0.80 -10.56
C LEU A 74 6.90 1.78 -11.73
N MET A 75 7.49 1.26 -12.80
CA MET A 75 7.86 2.04 -13.99
C MET A 75 6.66 2.54 -14.80
N ALA A 76 5.49 1.92 -14.62
CA ALA A 76 4.25 2.38 -15.23
C ALA A 76 3.58 3.50 -14.41
N LEU A 77 3.87 3.59 -13.11
CA LEU A 77 3.21 4.52 -12.19
C LEU A 77 4.04 5.75 -11.81
N ALA A 78 5.36 5.68 -11.92
CA ALA A 78 6.27 6.74 -11.54
C ALA A 78 7.26 7.10 -12.66
N THR A 79 7.76 8.34 -12.62
CA THR A 79 8.77 8.88 -13.54
C THR A 79 9.91 9.53 -12.75
N ASP A 80 11.01 9.84 -13.44
CA ASP A 80 12.17 10.55 -12.89
C ASP A 80 12.77 9.86 -11.65
N LEU A 81 12.86 8.52 -11.69
CA LEU A 81 13.40 7.72 -10.58
C LEU A 81 14.90 7.99 -10.41
N PRO A 82 15.34 8.41 -9.21
CA PRO A 82 16.76 8.35 -8.85
C PRO A 82 17.30 6.93 -8.94
N GLU A 83 18.59 6.77 -9.28
CA GLU A 83 19.24 5.45 -9.46
C GLU A 83 19.07 4.53 -8.23
N TYR A 84 19.19 5.09 -7.02
CA TYR A 84 19.04 4.35 -5.78
C TYR A 84 17.63 3.77 -5.55
N VAL A 85 16.59 4.25 -6.24
CA VAL A 85 15.21 3.76 -6.05
C VAL A 85 15.06 2.35 -6.57
N GLU A 86 15.68 2.01 -7.70
CA GLU A 86 15.66 0.65 -8.24
C GLU A 86 16.39 -0.32 -7.31
N ASP A 87 17.57 0.07 -6.79
CA ASP A 87 18.33 -0.72 -5.82
C ASP A 87 17.54 -0.98 -4.52
N LEU A 88 16.85 0.05 -4.00
CA LEU A 88 15.99 -0.10 -2.82
C LEU A 88 14.79 -1.00 -3.10
N ALA A 89 14.16 -0.88 -4.28
CA ALA A 89 13.06 -1.73 -4.66
C ALA A 89 13.51 -3.20 -4.80
N GLU A 90 14.65 -3.46 -5.45
CA GLU A 90 15.18 -4.82 -5.58
C GLU A 90 15.53 -5.46 -4.24
N ALA A 91 16.09 -4.67 -3.30
CA ALA A 91 16.55 -5.18 -2.02
C ALA A 91 15.47 -5.25 -0.93
N LEU A 92 14.52 -4.32 -0.93
CA LEU A 92 13.57 -4.14 0.18
C LEU A 92 12.11 -4.35 -0.23
N TRP A 93 11.82 -4.64 -1.50
CA TRP A 93 10.52 -5.13 -1.97
C TRP A 93 10.57 -6.60 -2.43
N PRO A 94 9.51 -7.39 -2.18
CA PRO A 94 8.35 -7.06 -1.36
C PRO A 94 8.71 -6.82 0.11
N GLY A 95 8.10 -5.83 0.77
CA GLY A 95 8.45 -5.50 2.15
C GLY A 95 7.82 -4.23 2.71
N ALA A 96 8.36 -3.79 3.84
CA ALA A 96 7.84 -2.70 4.65
C ALA A 96 8.41 -1.31 4.30
N LEU A 97 8.88 -1.11 3.07
CA LEU A 97 9.30 0.19 2.54
C LEU A 97 8.22 0.77 1.63
N THR A 98 7.89 2.04 1.80
CA THR A 98 7.06 2.85 0.91
C THR A 98 7.90 3.98 0.35
N ILE A 99 7.88 4.19 -0.96
CA ILE A 99 8.69 5.23 -1.62
C ILE A 99 7.75 6.24 -2.28
N ILE A 100 7.89 7.51 -1.94
CA ILE A 100 7.22 8.63 -2.60
C ILE A 100 8.04 9.01 -3.83
N LEU A 101 7.38 9.04 -4.98
CA LEU A 101 7.97 9.28 -6.29
C LEU A 101 7.13 10.29 -7.06
N THR A 102 7.70 10.88 -8.10
CA THR A 102 6.92 11.68 -9.06
C THR A 102 5.97 10.77 -9.81
N ALA A 103 4.67 11.06 -9.77
CA ALA A 103 3.67 10.27 -10.46
C ALA A 103 3.78 10.45 -11.98
N GLN A 104 3.55 9.37 -12.71
CA GLN A 104 3.52 9.40 -14.17
C GLN A 104 2.41 10.38 -14.65
N PRO A 105 2.73 11.48 -15.36
CA PRO A 105 1.76 12.55 -15.66
C PRO A 105 0.59 12.14 -16.56
N SER A 106 0.74 11.05 -17.31
CA SER A 106 -0.31 10.51 -18.17
C SER A 106 -1.39 9.72 -17.40
N LEU A 107 -1.18 9.42 -16.12
CA LEU A 107 -2.16 8.71 -15.32
C LEU A 107 -3.34 9.60 -14.98
N THR A 108 -4.53 9.05 -15.17
CA THR A 108 -5.78 9.64 -14.69
C THR A 108 -6.23 8.86 -13.48
N TRP A 109 -5.95 9.40 -12.30
CA TRP A 109 -6.44 8.91 -11.01
C TRP A 109 -6.72 10.10 -10.09
N ASP A 110 -7.44 9.85 -9.00
CA ASP A 110 -7.67 10.84 -7.96
C ASP A 110 -7.42 10.19 -6.61
N LEU A 111 -6.19 10.34 -6.13
CA LEU A 111 -5.75 9.82 -4.83
C LEU A 111 -5.93 10.85 -3.70
N GLY A 112 -6.50 12.03 -3.98
CA GLY A 112 -6.46 13.19 -3.09
C GLY A 112 -5.42 14.22 -3.51
N GLU A 113 -4.98 15.05 -2.58
CA GLU A 113 -4.00 16.12 -2.84
C GLU A 113 -2.57 15.56 -2.85
N THR A 114 -2.16 14.96 -3.97
CA THR A 114 -0.83 14.34 -4.09
C THR A 114 0.28 15.29 -4.52
N ARG A 115 -0.06 16.49 -5.01
CA ARG A 115 0.88 17.46 -5.57
C ARG A 115 1.78 16.88 -6.67
N GLY A 116 1.25 15.95 -7.47
CA GLY A 116 1.97 15.30 -8.57
C GLY A 116 2.88 14.14 -8.15
N THR A 117 2.81 13.71 -6.88
CA THR A 117 3.56 12.56 -6.36
C THR A 117 2.66 11.32 -6.20
N VAL A 118 3.28 10.16 -5.96
CA VAL A 118 2.61 8.94 -5.53
C VAL A 118 3.51 8.17 -4.58
N ALA A 119 2.93 7.64 -3.49
CA ALA A 119 3.61 6.74 -2.58
C ALA A 119 3.36 5.29 -3.00
N LEU A 120 4.40 4.55 -3.39
CA LEU A 120 4.29 3.16 -3.86
C LEU A 120 4.88 2.18 -2.85
N ARG A 121 4.30 0.98 -2.77
CA ARG A 121 4.84 -0.14 -1.98
C ARG A 121 4.42 -1.48 -2.57
N MET A 122 5.33 -2.43 -2.58
CA MET A 122 5.00 -3.84 -2.82
C MET A 122 4.97 -4.59 -1.48
N PRO A 123 3.81 -5.01 -0.96
CA PRO A 123 3.71 -5.66 0.35
C PRO A 123 4.27 -7.09 0.32
N GLU A 124 4.89 -7.53 1.41
CA GLU A 124 5.36 -8.91 1.56
C GLU A 124 4.24 -9.79 2.16
N ASP A 125 3.15 -9.95 1.43
CA ASP A 125 2.04 -10.81 1.84
C ASP A 125 1.49 -11.54 0.62
N GLU A 126 1.41 -12.87 0.69
CA GLU A 126 1.03 -13.68 -0.46
C GLU A 126 -0.40 -13.39 -0.94
N THR A 127 -1.33 -13.19 0.00
CA THR A 127 -2.72 -12.86 -0.31
C THR A 127 -2.82 -11.49 -0.96
N ALA A 128 -2.12 -10.49 -0.41
CA ALA A 128 -2.08 -9.14 -0.98
C ALA A 128 -1.45 -9.12 -2.38
N LEU A 129 -0.30 -9.78 -2.57
CA LEU A 129 0.38 -9.85 -3.86
C LEU A 129 -0.47 -10.55 -4.92
N GLU A 130 -1.13 -11.66 -4.55
CA GLU A 130 -2.01 -12.37 -5.45
C GLU A 130 -3.23 -11.54 -5.85
N LEU A 131 -3.83 -10.84 -4.89
CA LEU A 131 -4.92 -9.91 -5.16
C LEU A 131 -4.48 -8.78 -6.10
N LEU A 132 -3.35 -8.13 -5.82
CA LEU A 132 -2.80 -7.03 -6.62
C LEU A 132 -2.49 -7.46 -8.07
N ARG A 133 -2.10 -8.71 -8.30
CA ARG A 133 -1.92 -9.26 -9.66
C ARG A 133 -3.25 -9.43 -10.41
N ARG A 134 -4.37 -9.65 -9.70
CA ARG A 134 -5.71 -9.86 -10.28
C ARG A 134 -6.50 -8.56 -10.47
N THR A 135 -6.33 -7.61 -9.54
CA THR A 135 -7.04 -6.32 -9.55
C THR A 135 -6.25 -5.21 -10.23
N GLY A 136 -4.92 -5.29 -10.20
CA GLY A 136 -4.05 -4.14 -10.44
C GLY A 136 -3.81 -3.34 -9.16
N PRO A 137 -3.20 -2.15 -9.28
CA PRO A 137 -2.81 -1.31 -8.14
C PRO A 137 -4.00 -0.90 -7.28
N LEU A 138 -3.83 -0.97 -5.96
CA LEU A 138 -4.87 -0.58 -5.00
C LEU A 138 -4.40 0.60 -4.17
N ALA A 139 -5.24 1.62 -4.01
CA ALA A 139 -5.06 2.65 -2.99
C ALA A 139 -5.33 2.02 -1.63
N VAL A 140 -4.36 2.02 -0.72
CA VAL A 140 -4.45 1.35 0.58
C VAL A 140 -3.98 2.26 1.71
N SER A 141 -4.79 2.32 2.77
CA SER A 141 -4.40 2.90 4.06
C SER A 141 -4.54 1.85 5.15
N SER A 142 -3.96 2.05 6.33
CA SER A 142 -4.14 1.12 7.46
C SER A 142 -5.64 0.91 7.79
N ALA A 143 -6.06 -0.26 8.23
CA ALA A 143 -7.47 -0.58 8.46
C ALA A 143 -7.96 -0.08 9.84
N ASN A 144 -7.86 1.22 10.08
CA ASN A 144 -8.23 1.87 11.34
C ASN A 144 -8.89 3.24 11.08
N ARG A 145 -9.79 3.64 11.97
CA ARG A 145 -10.30 5.01 11.98
C ARG A 145 -9.20 6.00 12.39
N HIS A 146 -9.28 7.23 11.91
CA HIS A 146 -8.32 8.26 12.28
C HIS A 146 -8.15 8.37 13.81
N GLY A 147 -6.90 8.43 14.28
CA GLY A 147 -6.55 8.49 15.71
C GLY A 147 -6.66 7.18 16.50
N LYS A 148 -7.08 6.06 15.88
CA LYS A 148 -7.10 4.73 16.54
C LYS A 148 -5.84 3.92 16.20
N PRO A 149 -5.48 2.91 17.01
CA PRO A 149 -4.39 1.99 16.68
C PRO A 149 -4.63 1.28 15.34
N ALA A 150 -3.55 1.01 14.61
CA ALA A 150 -3.61 0.23 13.37
C ALA A 150 -4.12 -1.19 13.66
N ALA A 151 -4.97 -1.73 12.79
CA ALA A 151 -5.46 -3.09 12.93
C ALA A 151 -4.37 -4.12 12.62
N THR A 152 -4.19 -5.08 13.52
CA THR A 152 -3.23 -6.18 13.37
C THR A 152 -3.91 -7.52 13.12
N SER A 153 -5.24 -7.56 13.18
CA SER A 153 -6.09 -8.70 12.82
C SER A 153 -7.32 -8.23 12.04
N VAL A 154 -7.98 -9.17 11.36
CA VAL A 154 -9.25 -8.89 10.69
C VAL A 154 -10.34 -8.43 11.67
N ILE A 155 -10.30 -8.94 12.91
CA ILE A 155 -11.26 -8.61 13.96
C ILE A 155 -11.10 -7.14 14.37
N ASP A 156 -9.85 -6.67 14.53
CA ASP A 156 -9.56 -5.27 14.83
C ASP A 156 -10.09 -4.36 13.71
N ALA A 157 -9.86 -4.74 12.45
CA ALA A 157 -10.32 -3.99 11.28
C ALA A 157 -11.85 -3.95 11.20
N ALA A 158 -12.51 -5.10 11.35
CA ALA A 158 -13.96 -5.22 11.33
C ALA A 158 -14.64 -4.42 12.44
N THR A 159 -14.05 -4.41 13.64
CA THR A 159 -14.53 -3.61 14.77
C THR A 159 -14.49 -2.11 14.48
N GLN A 160 -13.48 -1.66 13.72
CA GLN A 160 -13.28 -0.25 13.42
C GLN A 160 -14.05 0.23 12.19
N LEU A 161 -14.13 -0.58 11.13
CA LEU A 161 -14.65 -0.18 9.83
C LEU A 161 -16.08 -0.68 9.56
N GLY A 162 -16.46 -1.83 10.14
CA GLY A 162 -17.81 -2.38 10.05
C GLY A 162 -18.37 -2.43 8.62
N ASP A 163 -19.61 -1.95 8.47
CA ASP A 163 -20.35 -1.99 7.20
C ASP A 163 -19.80 -1.06 6.11
N ALA A 164 -18.81 -0.21 6.40
CA ALA A 164 -18.16 0.62 5.39
C ALA A 164 -17.34 -0.23 4.39
N VAL A 165 -17.01 -1.48 4.73
CA VAL A 165 -16.21 -2.38 3.91
C VAL A 165 -17.03 -3.60 3.52
N GLU A 166 -16.96 -3.97 2.24
CA GLU A 166 -17.75 -5.05 1.67
C GLU A 166 -17.17 -6.42 2.02
N VAL A 167 -15.85 -6.58 1.85
CA VAL A 167 -15.11 -7.83 2.00
C VAL A 167 -13.93 -7.65 2.94
N TYR A 168 -13.79 -8.55 3.90
CA TYR A 168 -12.66 -8.65 4.82
C TYR A 168 -11.93 -9.97 4.56
N LEU A 169 -10.66 -9.90 4.18
CA LEU A 169 -9.80 -11.06 4.03
C LEU A 169 -9.09 -11.32 5.35
N ASP A 170 -9.33 -12.48 5.96
CA ASP A 170 -8.63 -12.92 7.16
C ASP A 170 -7.35 -13.68 6.77
N GLY A 171 -6.21 -13.03 6.99
CA GLY A 171 -4.88 -13.61 6.80
C GLY A 171 -4.20 -14.01 8.11
N GLY A 172 -4.91 -13.99 9.23
CA GLY A 172 -4.34 -14.16 10.57
C GLY A 172 -3.71 -12.86 11.11
N ALA A 173 -2.79 -12.97 12.06
CA ALA A 173 -2.14 -11.81 12.65
C ALA A 173 -1.08 -11.20 11.71
N ALA A 174 -1.04 -9.87 11.63
CA ALA A 174 0.00 -9.16 10.89
C ALA A 174 1.39 -9.47 11.49
N ARG A 175 2.36 -9.78 10.63
CA ARG A 175 3.66 -10.35 11.04
C ARG A 175 4.54 -9.36 11.79
N ILE A 176 4.59 -8.11 11.33
CA ILE A 176 5.44 -7.06 11.90
C ILE A 176 4.69 -6.25 12.97
N GLY A 177 3.43 -5.88 12.72
CA GLY A 177 2.61 -5.08 13.62
C GLY A 177 3.00 -3.59 13.71
N ALA A 178 4.02 -3.16 12.97
CA ALA A 178 4.43 -1.77 12.81
C ALA A 178 4.24 -1.32 11.36
N SER A 179 3.98 -0.03 11.14
CA SER A 179 3.75 0.50 9.79
C SER A 179 5.00 0.53 8.92
N SER A 180 4.84 0.63 7.59
CA SER A 180 5.96 0.79 6.67
C SER A 180 6.73 2.10 6.89
N THR A 181 8.02 2.07 6.60
CA THR A 181 8.83 3.29 6.51
C THR A 181 8.47 4.02 5.22
N ILE A 182 8.33 5.34 5.26
CA ILE A 182 8.03 6.17 4.08
C ILE A 182 9.27 7.02 3.77
N LEU A 183 9.88 6.77 2.62
CA LEU A 183 10.98 7.53 2.05
C LEU A 183 10.47 8.44 0.95
N ASP A 184 10.78 9.73 1.01
CA ASP A 184 10.58 10.68 -0.07
C ASP A 184 11.83 10.75 -0.95
N ALA A 185 11.70 10.23 -2.16
CA ALA A 185 12.75 10.22 -3.17
C ALA A 185 12.54 11.32 -4.23
N THR A 186 11.55 12.22 -4.04
CA THR A 186 11.33 13.38 -4.92
C THR A 186 12.20 14.58 -4.58
N VAL A 187 12.85 14.54 -3.42
CA VAL A 187 13.74 15.57 -2.89
C VAL A 187 15.19 15.08 -2.83
N THR A 188 16.14 16.01 -2.81
CA THR A 188 17.58 15.71 -2.67
C THR A 188 18.20 16.67 -1.66
N PRO A 189 18.80 16.18 -0.57
CA PRO A 189 18.90 14.76 -0.16
C PRO A 189 17.53 14.13 0.10
N ALA A 190 17.45 12.80 0.05
CA ALA A 190 16.20 12.07 0.30
C ALA A 190 15.75 12.24 1.76
N GLU A 191 14.45 12.11 2.03
CA GLU A 191 13.90 12.33 3.38
C GLU A 191 13.06 11.15 3.88
N ILE A 192 13.21 10.76 5.14
CA ILE A 192 12.28 9.81 5.77
C ILE A 192 11.11 10.61 6.34
N VAL A 193 9.96 10.57 5.65
CA VAL A 193 8.73 11.26 6.06
C VAL A 193 8.05 10.54 7.23
N ARG A 194 8.23 9.22 7.32
CA ARG A 194 7.75 8.43 8.44
C ARG A 194 8.67 7.25 8.73
N GLU A 195 9.15 7.16 9.95
CA GLU A 195 9.84 5.96 10.44
C GLU A 195 8.86 4.80 10.65
N GLY A 196 9.29 3.60 10.25
CA GLY A 196 8.51 2.38 10.34
C GLY A 196 9.40 1.17 10.56
N ALA A 197 8.98 0.01 10.02
CA ALA A 197 9.69 -1.25 10.22
C ALA A 197 11.09 -1.32 9.58
N ILE A 198 11.36 -0.50 8.56
CA ILE A 198 12.68 -0.38 7.93
C ILE A 198 13.42 0.81 8.53
N THR A 199 14.55 0.56 9.16
CA THR A 199 15.36 1.60 9.80
C THR A 199 16.14 2.40 8.75
N LYS A 200 16.52 3.65 9.09
CA LYS A 200 17.42 4.47 8.28
C LYS A 200 18.73 3.73 7.94
N GLN A 201 19.29 3.01 8.91
CA GLN A 201 20.53 2.25 8.70
C GLN A 201 20.37 1.17 7.64
N GLN A 202 19.26 0.43 7.63
CA GLN A 202 19.00 -0.59 6.60
C GLN A 202 18.91 0.02 5.19
N ILE A 203 18.40 1.24 5.05
CA ILE A 203 18.41 1.96 3.76
C ILE A 203 19.84 2.31 3.36
N ILE A 204 20.64 2.85 4.29
CA ILE A 204 22.06 3.19 4.05
C ILE A 204 22.87 1.96 3.67
N ASP A 205 22.61 0.81 4.29
CA ASP A 205 23.33 -0.43 4.00
C ASP A 205 23.11 -0.93 2.55
N VAL A 206 22.00 -0.53 1.90
CA VAL A 206 21.70 -0.88 0.50
C VAL A 206 22.32 0.12 -0.48
N VAL A 207 22.11 1.43 -0.26
CA VAL A 207 22.41 2.47 -1.27
C VAL A 207 23.41 3.54 -0.85
N GLY A 208 24.00 3.40 0.36
CA GLY A 208 24.84 4.43 0.94
C GLY A 208 24.05 5.60 1.55
N ASP A 209 24.76 6.64 1.99
CA ASP A 209 24.12 7.80 2.61
C ASP A 209 23.51 8.74 1.57
N ILE A 210 22.20 8.60 1.35
CA ILE A 210 21.38 9.47 0.50
C ILE A 210 20.70 10.62 1.26
N PHE A 211 20.95 10.74 2.57
CA PHE A 211 20.28 11.67 3.48
C PHE A 211 21.11 12.92 3.78
N THR A 212 22.39 12.90 3.45
CA THR A 212 23.31 14.01 3.70
C THR A 212 23.63 14.69 2.37
N ALA A 213 23.57 16.03 2.34
CA ALA A 213 24.02 16.77 1.18
C ALA A 213 25.52 16.52 0.95
N PRO A 214 25.98 16.36 -0.31
CA PRO A 214 27.41 16.25 -0.58
C PRO A 214 28.12 17.48 -0.01
N GLU A 215 29.22 17.27 0.72
CA GLU A 215 30.05 18.40 1.18
C GLU A 215 30.50 19.20 -0.05
N PRO A 216 30.48 20.54 0.01
CA PRO A 216 31.00 21.34 -1.09
C PRO A 216 32.46 20.97 -1.30
N GLU A 217 32.79 20.44 -2.48
CA GLU A 217 34.17 20.21 -2.90
C GLU A 217 34.97 21.50 -2.63
N PRO A 218 36.09 21.45 -1.89
CA PRO A 218 36.87 22.63 -1.62
C PRO A 218 37.29 23.24 -2.95
N SER A 219 36.92 24.49 -3.16
CA SER A 219 37.31 25.22 -4.36
C SER A 219 38.83 25.17 -4.49
N GLN A 220 39.36 24.99 -5.70
CA GLN A 220 40.82 24.91 -5.93
C GLN A 220 41.57 26.13 -5.37
N GLN A 221 40.86 27.24 -5.13
CA GLN A 221 41.35 28.44 -4.43
C GLN A 221 41.78 28.16 -2.98
N GLU A 222 41.03 27.35 -2.22
CA GLU A 222 41.34 27.03 -0.81
C GLU A 222 42.43 25.97 -0.68
N ALA A 223 42.57 25.08 -1.67
CA ALA A 223 43.67 24.13 -1.75
C ALA A 223 45.00 24.81 -2.08
N GLU A 224 44.99 25.89 -2.87
CA GLU A 224 46.17 26.71 -3.16
C GLU A 224 46.55 27.61 -1.98
N ASP A 225 45.58 28.21 -1.26
CA ASP A 225 45.87 29.01 -0.05
C ASP A 225 46.38 28.15 1.13
N ALA A 226 45.92 26.89 1.26
CA ALA A 226 46.45 25.95 2.25
C ALA A 226 47.87 25.44 1.90
N ALA A 227 48.21 25.34 0.61
CA ALA A 227 49.55 24.99 0.14
C ALA A 227 50.52 26.19 0.16
N GLY A 228 50.02 27.42 0.02
CA GLY A 228 50.80 28.66 0.10
C GLY A 228 51.20 29.07 1.53
N ALA A 229 50.46 28.61 2.54
CA ALA A 229 50.70 28.96 3.94
C ALA A 229 51.80 28.13 4.66
N GLN A 230 52.46 27.17 3.99
CA GLN A 230 53.55 26.38 4.59
C GLN A 230 54.96 26.94 4.30
N GLY A 231 55.05 28.16 3.80
CA GLY A 231 56.29 28.72 3.26
C GLY A 231 56.73 30.05 3.85
N GLU A 232 56.56 30.31 5.14
CA GLU A 232 57.27 31.40 5.83
C GLU A 232 56.99 31.35 7.34
N ASP A 233 57.97 30.92 8.15
CA ASP A 233 58.08 31.35 9.54
C ASP A 233 59.53 31.18 10.03
N GLY A 234 60.31 32.23 9.76
CA GLY A 234 61.55 32.55 10.44
C GLY A 234 61.28 33.53 11.57
N GLU A 235 61.11 32.99 12.77
CA GLU A 235 61.62 33.48 14.06
C GLU A 235 61.77 35.00 14.31
N SER A 236 60.94 35.52 15.23
CA SER A 236 61.20 36.59 16.22
C SER A 236 59.86 37.27 16.55
N GLY A 237 59.34 37.41 17.76
CA GLY A 237 59.94 37.49 19.08
C GLY A 237 59.21 38.61 19.85
N THR A 238 58.94 38.35 21.14
CA THR A 238 58.62 39.33 22.20
C THR A 238 57.18 39.89 22.31
N SER A 239 56.49 39.36 23.34
CA SER A 239 55.86 40.03 24.49
C SER A 239 55.08 41.34 24.31
N THR A 240 53.89 41.44 24.94
CA THR A 240 53.67 42.18 26.22
C THR A 240 52.18 42.54 26.45
N GLU A 241 51.68 42.12 27.62
CA GLU A 241 50.66 42.68 28.53
C GLU A 241 49.24 43.08 28.08
N SER A 242 48.28 42.40 28.73
CA SER A 242 47.13 42.87 29.51
C SER A 242 46.79 44.37 29.56
N ALA A 243 45.49 44.70 29.42
CA ALA A 243 44.74 45.47 30.42
C ALA A 243 43.23 45.50 30.13
N GLU A 244 42.45 45.25 31.17
CA GLU A 244 41.01 45.49 31.29
C GLU A 244 40.66 46.99 31.25
N GLY A 245 39.41 47.31 30.89
CA GLY A 245 38.87 48.66 31.06
C GLY A 245 37.41 48.77 30.62
N ALA A 246 36.49 48.64 31.58
CA ALA A 246 35.07 48.92 31.43
C ALA A 246 34.78 50.44 31.44
N SER A 247 33.77 50.90 30.69
CA SER A 247 32.81 51.91 31.16
C SER A 247 31.60 52.07 30.23
N ASP A 248 30.44 51.75 30.80
CA ASP A 248 29.11 52.39 30.74
C ASP A 248 28.91 53.67 29.88
N ALA A 249 27.80 53.70 29.12
CA ALA A 249 26.81 54.80 29.10
C ALA A 249 25.79 54.64 27.94
N ALA A 250 24.50 54.54 28.29
CA ALA A 250 23.35 54.89 27.43
C ALA A 250 23.18 56.44 27.39
N PRO A 251 22.41 57.06 26.46
CA PRO A 251 20.94 56.98 26.51
C PRO A 251 20.16 57.07 25.17
N ASP A 252 18.90 56.64 25.27
CA ASP A 252 17.62 57.13 24.70
C ASP A 252 17.46 57.54 23.22
N GLY A 253 16.41 56.96 22.60
CA GLY A 253 15.77 57.45 21.37
C GLY A 253 14.65 56.53 20.88
N GLU A 254 13.42 56.78 21.32
CA GLU A 254 12.16 56.17 20.89
C GLU A 254 11.86 56.40 19.39
N ALA A 255 11.22 55.43 18.71
CA ALA A 255 9.87 55.56 18.11
C ALA A 255 9.54 54.49 17.05
N ASP A 256 8.40 53.84 17.28
CA ASP A 256 7.37 53.39 16.33
C ASP A 256 7.68 52.38 15.21
N GLY A 257 6.91 51.28 15.21
CA GLY A 257 6.68 50.49 14.00
C GLY A 257 6.17 49.05 14.19
N ASP A 258 4.95 48.92 14.73
CA ASP A 258 3.93 47.92 14.36
C ASP A 258 4.30 46.42 14.24
N ALA A 259 3.80 45.63 15.19
CA ALA A 259 3.61 44.18 15.10
C ALA A 259 2.34 43.85 14.26
N PRO A 260 2.16 42.61 13.77
CA PRO A 260 1.48 41.61 14.62
C PRO A 260 2.10 40.20 14.52
N SER A 261 2.40 39.55 15.63
CA SER A 261 1.52 38.71 16.46
C SER A 261 1.59 37.22 16.09
N VAL A 262 2.50 36.56 16.81
CA VAL A 262 2.50 35.14 17.14
C VAL A 262 1.14 34.71 17.72
N LEU A 263 0.56 33.64 17.16
CA LEU A 263 -0.59 32.96 17.75
C LEU A 263 -0.13 31.78 18.61
N ASP A 264 -0.10 32.08 19.91
CA ASP A 264 -0.60 31.30 21.04
C ASP A 264 -1.10 29.86 20.74
N LEU A 265 -0.38 28.86 21.26
CA LEU A 265 -0.80 27.46 21.31
C LEU A 265 -1.52 27.21 22.64
N PRO A 266 -2.75 26.65 22.67
CA PRO A 266 -3.40 26.31 23.92
C PRO A 266 -2.77 25.08 24.59
N SER A 267 -2.58 25.23 25.89
CA SER A 267 -2.11 24.26 26.87
C SER A 267 -2.91 22.94 26.91
N GLU A 268 -2.20 21.85 27.18
CA GLU A 268 -2.73 20.49 27.38
C GLU A 268 -3.70 20.41 28.58
N PRO A 269 -4.77 19.60 28.51
CA PRO A 269 -5.54 19.26 29.70
C PRO A 269 -4.90 18.11 30.49
N GLU A 270 -4.80 18.33 31.80
CA GLU A 270 -4.35 17.39 32.83
C GLU A 270 -5.16 16.09 32.83
N LEU A 271 -4.45 14.97 32.97
CA LEU A 271 -5.02 13.63 33.16
C LEU A 271 -5.62 13.51 34.57
N GLU A 272 -6.94 13.53 34.68
CA GLU A 272 -7.64 13.10 35.90
C GLU A 272 -7.52 11.58 36.10
N SER A 273 -7.00 11.21 37.25
CA SER A 273 -6.83 9.85 37.76
C SER A 273 -8.17 9.16 38.04
N VAL A 274 -8.43 8.01 37.41
CA VAL A 274 -9.57 7.13 37.73
C VAL A 274 -9.18 6.17 38.86
N PRO A 275 -9.99 6.04 39.94
CA PRO A 275 -9.65 5.18 41.07
C PRO A 275 -9.83 3.68 40.77
N GLN A 276 -8.87 2.89 41.26
CA GLN A 276 -8.96 1.42 41.35
C GLN A 276 -10.04 1.01 42.36
N GLY A 277 -10.91 0.08 41.96
CA GLY A 277 -11.84 -0.68 42.80
C GLY A 277 -11.86 -2.15 42.38
N PRO A 278 -12.17 -3.09 43.29
CA PRO A 278 -11.35 -4.29 43.48
C PRO A 278 -11.75 -5.51 42.62
N ALA A 279 -10.79 -6.43 42.56
CA ALA A 279 -10.90 -7.77 41.99
C ALA A 279 -12.02 -8.61 42.65
N GLU A 280 -12.81 -9.29 41.83
CA GLU A 280 -13.55 -10.49 42.22
C GLU A 280 -13.38 -11.61 41.19
N THR A 281 -12.55 -12.58 41.58
CA THR A 281 -12.57 -14.05 41.45
C THR A 281 -13.48 -14.73 40.40
N PRO A 282 -12.98 -15.76 39.69
CA PRO A 282 -13.69 -16.44 38.61
C PRO A 282 -14.72 -17.47 39.13
N LEU A 283 -15.88 -17.56 38.47
CA LEU A 283 -16.88 -18.60 38.73
C LEU A 283 -16.77 -19.75 37.71
N ALA A 284 -16.30 -20.86 38.26
CA ALA A 284 -16.41 -22.27 37.89
C ALA A 284 -17.28 -22.70 36.67
N ALA A 285 -16.69 -23.63 35.92
CA ALA A 285 -17.38 -24.62 35.10
C ALA A 285 -18.30 -25.55 35.95
N PRO A 286 -19.30 -26.17 35.33
CA PRO A 286 -19.76 -27.49 35.72
C PRO A 286 -19.33 -28.54 34.68
N GLY A 287 -18.72 -29.61 35.18
CA GLY A 287 -18.46 -30.83 34.44
C GLY A 287 -19.72 -31.67 34.22
N GLU A 288 -19.63 -32.49 33.17
CA GLU A 288 -20.05 -33.88 33.06
C GLU A 288 -21.31 -34.32 33.81
N ASP A 289 -22.35 -34.69 33.04
CA ASP A 289 -23.06 -35.93 33.35
C ASP A 289 -23.44 -36.69 32.07
N ALA A 290 -23.15 -37.98 32.10
CA ALA A 290 -23.35 -38.94 31.04
C ALA A 290 -24.70 -39.65 31.24
N ALA A 291 -25.47 -39.86 30.16
CA ALA A 291 -26.33 -41.05 29.99
C ALA A 291 -27.16 -40.97 28.68
N ALA A 292 -26.77 -41.76 27.68
CA ALA A 292 -27.71 -42.62 26.95
C ALA A 292 -27.72 -43.99 27.68
N PRO A 293 -28.66 -44.96 27.46
CA PRO A 293 -29.55 -45.13 26.31
C PRO A 293 -30.99 -45.60 26.67
N SER A 294 -31.87 -45.76 25.67
CA SER A 294 -32.59 -47.02 25.35
C SER A 294 -33.86 -46.80 24.52
N ASP A 295 -34.02 -47.70 23.56
CA ASP A 295 -35.13 -47.93 22.63
C ASP A 295 -36.53 -48.07 23.25
N VAL A 296 -37.56 -47.66 22.49
CA VAL A 296 -38.74 -48.49 22.21
C VAL A 296 -39.49 -48.04 20.93
N ALA A 297 -39.52 -48.96 19.96
CA ALA A 297 -40.61 -49.36 19.04
C ALA A 297 -42.01 -48.73 19.27
N SER A 298 -42.99 -48.64 18.37
CA SER A 298 -43.24 -48.98 16.95
C SER A 298 -44.69 -48.51 16.66
N SER A 299 -45.04 -48.19 15.41
CA SER A 299 -46.33 -48.50 14.73
C SER A 299 -46.48 -47.63 13.47
N THR A 300 -46.04 -48.03 12.28
CA THR A 300 -46.80 -48.80 11.26
C THR A 300 -48.22 -48.30 10.97
N SER A 301 -48.45 -47.83 9.74
CA SER A 301 -49.64 -48.09 8.90
C SER A 301 -49.39 -47.62 7.45
N ASP A 302 -49.04 -48.58 6.60
CA ASP A 302 -49.41 -48.69 5.16
C ASP A 302 -50.46 -49.83 5.12
N PRO A 303 -51.23 -50.16 4.04
CA PRO A 303 -50.93 -49.95 2.61
C PRO A 303 -52.16 -49.62 1.70
N SER A 304 -51.93 -49.43 0.38
CA SER A 304 -52.51 -50.28 -0.71
C SER A 304 -52.70 -49.56 -2.07
N THR A 305 -51.98 -50.06 -3.09
CA THR A 305 -52.38 -50.58 -4.44
C THR A 305 -53.53 -49.89 -5.25
N ALA A 306 -53.59 -49.79 -6.59
CA ALA A 306 -52.93 -50.45 -7.74
C ALA A 306 -53.27 -49.73 -9.09
N GLU A 307 -52.38 -49.89 -10.09
CA GLU A 307 -52.58 -50.21 -11.53
C GLU A 307 -53.62 -49.52 -12.47
N ALA A 308 -53.07 -48.83 -13.49
CA ALA A 308 -53.08 -49.08 -14.96
C ALA A 308 -54.36 -49.10 -15.86
N SER A 309 -54.20 -48.42 -17.01
CA SER A 309 -54.78 -48.64 -18.37
C SER A 309 -56.21 -48.09 -18.64
N THR A 310 -56.57 -47.42 -19.74
CA THR A 310 -56.36 -47.67 -21.20
C THR A 310 -56.85 -46.48 -22.06
N ALA A 311 -56.26 -46.34 -23.27
CA ALA A 311 -56.80 -45.94 -24.62
C ALA A 311 -57.68 -44.66 -24.79
N GLY A 312 -57.66 -43.88 -25.88
CA GLY A 312 -57.06 -43.86 -27.23
C GLY A 312 -57.50 -42.50 -27.86
N SER A 313 -57.19 -42.03 -29.07
CA SER A 313 -56.62 -42.56 -30.31
C SER A 313 -56.30 -41.38 -31.25
N SER A 314 -55.42 -41.62 -32.24
CA SER A 314 -55.34 -41.03 -33.60
C SER A 314 -55.05 -39.51 -33.74
N ASP A 315 -54.09 -39.06 -34.53
CA ASP A 315 -54.03 -39.28 -35.98
C ASP A 315 -52.60 -39.20 -36.57
N SER A 316 -52.45 -39.89 -37.70
CA SER A 316 -51.25 -40.25 -38.45
C SER A 316 -50.86 -39.27 -39.56
N GLY A 317 -49.57 -39.23 -39.92
CA GLY A 317 -49.12 -38.72 -41.22
C GLY A 317 -47.61 -38.43 -41.30
N SER A 318 -46.83 -39.37 -41.84
CA SER A 318 -45.40 -39.20 -42.20
C SER A 318 -45.24 -39.09 -43.75
N PRO A 319 -44.05 -39.19 -44.36
CA PRO A 319 -43.14 -38.07 -44.72
C PRO A 319 -42.71 -38.07 -46.21
N THR A 320 -42.19 -36.96 -46.75
CA THR A 320 -41.34 -36.85 -48.00
C THR A 320 -41.04 -35.35 -48.23
N SER A 321 -39.92 -34.80 -48.69
CA SER A 321 -38.70 -35.27 -49.37
C SER A 321 -37.59 -34.20 -49.23
N GLU A 322 -36.33 -34.61 -49.18
CA GLU A 322 -35.14 -33.86 -49.67
C GLU A 322 -35.03 -33.99 -51.23
N PRO A 323 -33.98 -33.53 -51.98
CA PRO A 323 -32.80 -32.68 -51.68
C PRO A 323 -32.46 -31.61 -52.78
N SER A 324 -31.28 -30.98 -52.64
CA SER A 324 -30.36 -30.44 -53.69
C SER A 324 -30.56 -28.94 -54.04
N THR A 325 -29.55 -28.08 -54.29
CA THR A 325 -28.14 -28.13 -54.74
C THR A 325 -27.45 -26.82 -54.31
N SER A 326 -26.22 -26.76 -53.78
CA SER A 326 -24.88 -26.99 -54.35
C SER A 326 -24.23 -25.78 -55.06
N GLY A 327 -22.93 -25.58 -54.77
CA GLY A 327 -21.96 -24.63 -55.37
C GLY A 327 -21.05 -23.99 -54.30
N SER A 328 -19.97 -24.61 -53.77
CA SER A 328 -18.66 -24.98 -54.38
C SER A 328 -17.91 -23.74 -54.96
N THR A 329 -16.61 -23.47 -54.78
CA THR A 329 -15.47 -24.27 -54.30
C THR A 329 -14.17 -23.42 -54.24
N THR A 330 -13.16 -23.84 -53.44
CA THR A 330 -11.68 -23.82 -53.75
C THR A 330 -10.93 -22.46 -53.68
N ALA A 331 -9.68 -22.28 -53.25
CA ALA A 331 -8.53 -23.12 -52.82
C ALA A 331 -7.53 -22.27 -51.99
N ALA A 332 -6.76 -22.91 -51.12
CA ALA A 332 -5.33 -22.62 -50.85
C ALA A 332 -4.49 -23.62 -51.70
N PRO A 333 -3.13 -23.58 -51.79
CA PRO A 333 -2.11 -22.83 -51.03
C PRO A 333 -1.01 -22.22 -51.93
N GLU A 334 0.04 -21.59 -51.36
CA GLU A 334 1.45 -21.82 -51.76
C GLU A 334 2.47 -21.07 -50.90
N ASP A 335 3.60 -21.75 -50.71
CA ASP A 335 4.83 -21.42 -50.00
C ASP A 335 5.90 -21.05 -51.04
N ARG A 336 6.73 -20.02 -50.80
CA ARG A 336 8.13 -19.98 -51.24
C ARG A 336 8.94 -18.78 -50.69
N PRO A 337 10.27 -18.93 -50.56
CA PRO A 337 11.18 -17.96 -49.92
C PRO A 337 12.08 -17.17 -50.91
N ASP A 338 12.82 -16.23 -50.32
CA ASP A 338 14.21 -15.82 -50.57
C ASP A 338 14.57 -14.62 -51.50
N ASP A 339 15.57 -13.88 -51.01
CA ASP A 339 16.66 -13.15 -51.68
C ASP A 339 16.59 -11.62 -52.02
N GLY A 340 17.05 -10.79 -51.05
CA GLY A 340 18.07 -9.71 -51.16
C GLY A 340 17.82 -8.40 -51.98
N PRO A 341 18.74 -7.39 -51.96
CA PRO A 341 19.91 -7.20 -51.09
C PRO A 341 20.13 -5.77 -50.51
N ALA A 342 20.98 -5.71 -49.48
CA ALA A 342 22.06 -4.76 -49.19
C ALA A 342 21.83 -3.22 -49.05
N ARG A 343 22.22 -2.72 -47.86
CA ARG A 343 22.80 -1.38 -47.63
C ARG A 343 24.11 -1.18 -48.43
N PRO A 344 24.44 0.08 -48.73
CA PRO A 344 25.75 0.63 -48.33
C PRO A 344 25.57 2.04 -47.73
N GLU A 345 26.09 2.29 -46.52
CA GLU A 345 27.42 2.86 -46.24
C GLU A 345 27.37 4.38 -45.99
N HIS A 346 28.18 4.72 -45.01
CA HIS A 346 28.46 6.00 -44.37
C HIS A 346 29.38 6.86 -45.27
N MET A 347 29.22 8.19 -45.32
CA MET A 347 30.32 9.18 -45.17
C MET A 347 29.89 10.64 -45.42
N PRO A 348 30.67 11.63 -44.90
CA PRO A 348 30.20 12.95 -44.49
C PRO A 348 30.49 14.07 -45.51
N GLY A 349 29.89 15.24 -45.26
CA GLY A 349 30.21 16.53 -45.88
C GLY A 349 29.70 17.67 -45.00
#